data_AF-A0A182EXT3-F1
#
_entry.id   AF-A0A182EXT3-F1
#
_cell.length_a   1.000
_cell.length_b   1.000
_cell.length_c   1.000
_cell.angle_alpha   90.00
_cell.angle_beta   90.00
_cell.angle_gamma   90.00
#
_symmetry.space_group_name_H-M   'P 1'
#
loop_
_entity.id
_entity.type
_entity.pdbx_description
1 polymer ?
#
loop_
_entity_poly.entity_id
_entity_poly.type
_entity_poly.pdbx_seq_one_letter_code
_entity_poly.pdbx_strand_id
1 'polypeptide(L)'
;MQKKHIISSIKVITHKVVPPIPDVHGETKAILPNGAPDEWNKPFLNMVVYGSCLVSPEELLKGFKQIEYDIGRTQVHEKWAPRVIDLDILLWDNLILNTPYLTIPHPELMNRPFLLHL
;
A
#
# COMPACT_ATOMS: atom_id res chain seq x y z
N MET A 1 5.61 -2.65 -16.03
CA MET A 1 6.64 -3.11 -15.05
C MET A 1 6.07 -3.14 -13.63
N GLN A 2 5.42 -2.07 -13.14
CA GLN A 2 4.84 -1.99 -11.78
C GLN A 2 3.77 -3.06 -11.45
N LYS A 3 2.80 -3.35 -12.34
CA LYS A 3 1.77 -4.39 -12.09
C LYS A 3 2.33 -5.79 -11.78
N LYS A 4 3.41 -6.21 -12.46
CA LYS A 4 4.03 -7.52 -12.23
C LYS A 4 4.64 -7.59 -10.83
N HIS A 5 5.27 -6.52 -10.36
CA HIS A 5 5.84 -6.45 -9.02
C HIS A 5 4.75 -6.50 -7.94
N ILE A 6 3.62 -5.83 -8.13
CA ILE A 6 2.50 -5.84 -7.16
C ILE A 6 1.95 -7.27 -6.97
N ILE A 7 1.61 -7.96 -8.06
CA ILE A 7 1.03 -9.31 -8.01
C ILE A 7 2.02 -10.32 -7.43
N SER A 8 3.32 -10.22 -7.75
CA SER A 8 4.34 -11.09 -7.16
C SER A 8 4.50 -10.83 -5.67
N SER A 9 4.50 -9.58 -5.24
CA SER A 9 4.65 -9.19 -3.85
C SER A 9 3.54 -9.73 -2.95
N ILE A 10 2.29 -9.62 -3.38
CA ILE A 10 1.13 -10.08 -2.59
C ILE A 10 1.16 -11.62 -2.39
N LYS A 11 1.62 -12.36 -3.41
CA LYS A 11 1.79 -13.82 -3.32
C LYS A 11 2.90 -14.25 -2.35
N VAL A 12 3.92 -13.41 -2.13
CA VAL A 12 5.06 -13.76 -1.25
C VAL A 12 4.66 -13.80 0.23
N ILE A 13 3.76 -12.92 0.68
CA ILE A 13 3.40 -12.84 2.11
C ILE A 13 2.37 -13.89 2.52
N THR A 14 1.57 -14.39 1.58
CA THR A 14 0.42 -15.22 1.91
C THR A 14 0.45 -16.52 1.10
N HIS A 15 0.80 -17.63 1.75
CA HIS A 15 0.73 -18.95 1.11
C HIS A 15 -0.72 -19.37 0.74
N LYS A 16 -1.73 -18.55 1.10
CA LYS A 16 -3.16 -18.77 0.86
C LYS A 16 -3.98 -17.47 0.70
N VAL A 17 -3.55 -16.49 -0.11
CA VAL A 17 -4.52 -15.52 -0.66
C VAL A 17 -5.31 -16.23 -1.76
N VAL A 18 -6.59 -16.49 -1.47
CA VAL A 18 -7.54 -17.00 -2.45
C VAL A 18 -8.12 -15.78 -3.19
N PRO A 19 -7.88 -15.62 -4.51
CA PRO A 19 -8.48 -14.51 -5.25
C PRO A 19 -9.97 -14.80 -5.46
N PRO A 20 -10.80 -13.74 -5.45
CA PRO A 20 -11.09 -13.08 -6.70
C PRO A 20 -10.51 -11.67 -6.62
N ILE A 21 -9.56 -11.34 -7.49
CA ILE A 21 -9.06 -9.97 -7.57
C ILE A 21 -9.98 -9.24 -8.55
N PRO A 22 -10.93 -8.38 -8.13
CA PRO A 22 -11.29 -7.27 -8.98
C PRO A 22 -10.09 -6.32 -8.96
N ASP A 23 -9.34 -6.34 -10.06
CA ASP A 23 -8.19 -5.46 -10.29
C ASP A 23 -8.69 -4.03 -10.51
N VAL A 24 -9.08 -3.34 -9.45
CA VAL A 24 -9.45 -1.93 -9.57
C VAL A 24 -8.17 -1.11 -9.39
N HIS A 25 -7.76 -0.45 -10.47
CA HIS A 25 -6.51 0.29 -10.55
C HIS A 25 -6.71 1.60 -11.31
N GLY A 26 -5.95 2.63 -10.93
CA GLY A 26 -6.02 3.94 -11.54
C GLY A 26 -4.72 4.70 -11.36
N GLU A 27 -4.42 5.59 -12.31
CA GLU A 27 -3.30 6.51 -12.20
C GLU A 27 -3.78 7.83 -11.59
N THR A 28 -3.10 8.29 -10.55
CA THR A 28 -3.34 9.61 -9.96
C THR A 28 -2.07 10.44 -9.96
N LYS A 29 -2.22 11.76 -9.89
CA LYS A 29 -1.08 12.63 -9.56
C LYS A 29 -0.56 12.30 -8.16
N ALA A 30 0.74 12.54 -7.95
CA ALA A 30 1.31 12.48 -6.62
C ALA A 30 0.61 13.50 -5.71
N ILE A 31 0.23 13.08 -4.51
CA ILE A 31 -0.12 14.00 -3.43
C ILE A 31 1.21 14.42 -2.80
N LEU A 32 1.51 15.72 -2.82
CA LEU A 32 2.79 16.27 -2.37
C LEU A 32 2.56 17.40 -1.35
N PRO A 33 3.43 17.56 -0.35
CA PRO A 33 3.41 18.72 0.54
C PRO A 33 3.84 20.00 -0.20
N ASN A 34 3.47 21.16 0.34
CA ASN A 34 3.93 22.45 -0.19
C ASN A 34 5.46 22.53 -0.18
N GLY A 35 6.05 22.92 -1.31
CA GLY A 35 7.51 23.03 -1.47
C GLY A 35 8.22 21.71 -1.78
N ALA A 36 7.49 20.63 -2.06
CA ALA A 36 8.10 19.39 -2.56
C ALA A 36 8.84 19.64 -3.89
N PRO A 37 9.97 18.96 -4.15
CA PRO A 37 10.65 19.05 -5.44
C PRO A 37 9.73 18.67 -6.60
N ASP A 38 9.77 19.43 -7.69
CA ASP A 38 8.94 19.19 -8.88
C ASP A 38 9.16 17.78 -9.47
N GLU A 39 10.39 17.25 -9.33
CA GLU A 39 10.76 15.90 -9.75
C GLU A 39 10.00 14.77 -9.01
N TRP A 40 9.38 15.06 -7.86
CA TRP A 40 8.56 14.10 -7.13
C TRP A 40 7.15 13.97 -7.71
N ASN A 41 6.73 14.91 -8.57
CA ASN A 41 5.41 14.94 -9.19
C ASN A 41 5.31 13.95 -10.36
N LYS A 42 5.44 12.66 -10.04
CA LYS A 42 5.26 11.54 -10.96
C LYS A 42 3.90 10.89 -10.74
N PRO A 43 3.24 10.38 -11.79
CA PRO A 43 1.98 9.66 -11.62
C PRO A 43 2.20 8.39 -10.79
N PHE A 44 1.24 8.10 -9.92
CA PHE A 44 1.19 6.89 -9.12
C PHE A 44 0.14 5.94 -9.68
N LEU A 45 0.54 4.71 -9.95
CA LEU A 45 -0.40 3.62 -10.18
C LEU A 45 -0.88 3.09 -8.83
N ASN A 46 -2.16 3.28 -8.54
CA ASN A 46 -2.80 2.75 -7.34
C ASN A 46 -3.57 1.48 -7.67
N MET A 47 -3.62 0.55 -6.72
CA MET A 47 -4.38 -0.69 -6.80
C MET A 47 -4.88 -1.06 -5.42
N VAL A 48 -6.09 -1.60 -5.34
CA VAL A 48 -6.63 -2.20 -4.12
C VAL A 48 -6.82 -3.69 -4.35
N VAL A 49 -6.43 -4.47 -3.36
CA VAL A 49 -6.65 -5.91 -3.32
C VAL A 49 -7.39 -6.27 -2.04
N TYR A 50 -8.28 -7.25 -2.12
CA TYR A 50 -8.88 -7.87 -0.94
C TYR A 50 -8.55 -9.35 -0.92
N GLY A 51 -8.54 -9.94 0.27
CA GLY A 51 -8.30 -11.35 0.46
C GLY A 51 -8.29 -11.73 1.92
N SER A 52 -8.14 -13.02 2.18
CA SER A 52 -7.97 -13.58 3.53
C SER A 52 -6.53 -14.00 3.78
N CYS A 53 -6.06 -13.90 5.01
CA CYS A 53 -4.78 -14.47 5.44
C CYS A 53 -4.89 -15.05 6.85
N LEU A 54 -3.89 -15.84 7.26
CA LEU A 54 -3.83 -16.51 8.56
C LEU A 54 -2.90 -15.80 9.56
N VAL A 55 -2.39 -14.63 9.18
CA VAL A 55 -1.44 -13.83 9.98
C VAL A 55 -2.17 -12.64 10.58
N SER A 56 -1.63 -12.07 11.66
CA SER A 56 -2.19 -10.86 12.25
C SER A 56 -1.94 -9.62 11.36
N PRO A 57 -2.69 -8.52 11.55
CA PRO A 57 -2.43 -7.26 10.84
C PRO A 57 -0.99 -6.76 11.03
N GLU A 58 -0.41 -6.92 12.22
CA GLU A 58 0.95 -6.51 12.53
C GLU A 58 1.99 -7.38 11.83
N GLU A 59 1.74 -8.69 11.72
CA GLU A 59 2.59 -9.62 10.94
C GLU A 59 2.52 -9.30 9.45
N LEU A 60 1.32 -9.00 8.93
CA LEU A 60 1.15 -8.55 7.54
C LEU A 60 1.91 -7.24 7.28
N LEU A 61 1.81 -6.26 8.18
CA LEU A 61 2.53 -4.99 8.07
C LEU A 61 4.05 -5.20 8.04
N LYS A 62 4.59 -6.09 8.87
CA LYS A 62 6.03 -6.44 8.83
C LYS A 62 6.41 -7.04 7.47
N GLY A 63 5.58 -7.93 6.94
CA GLY A 63 5.75 -8.49 5.59
C GLY A 63 5.75 -7.41 4.51
N PHE A 64 4.82 -6.46 4.56
CA PHE A 64 4.78 -5.32 3.65
C PHE A 64 6.05 -4.49 3.69
N LYS A 65 6.56 -4.17 4.88
CA LYS A 65 7.83 -3.43 5.02
C LYS A 65 9.03 -4.20 4.47
N GLN A 66 9.05 -5.52 4.63
CA GLN A 66 10.11 -6.34 4.04
C GLN A 66 10.05 -6.29 2.51
N ILE A 67 8.87 -6.43 1.92
CA ILE A 67 8.70 -6.35 0.46
C ILE A 67 9.12 -4.99 -0.09
N GLU A 68 8.69 -3.91 0.57
CA GLU A 68 9.08 -2.56 0.17
C GLU A 68 10.61 -2.44 0.13
N TYR A 69 11.29 -2.94 1.17
CA TYR A 69 12.74 -2.96 1.26
C TYR A 69 13.39 -3.80 0.15
N ASP A 70 12.92 -5.03 -0.07
CA ASP A 70 13.48 -5.96 -1.06
C ASP A 70 13.37 -5.44 -2.49
N ILE A 71 12.34 -4.64 -2.78
CA ILE A 71 12.11 -4.02 -4.09
C ILE A 71 12.88 -2.69 -4.25
N GLY A 72 13.57 -2.24 -3.19
CA GLY A 72 14.51 -1.12 -3.25
C GLY A 72 14.07 0.13 -2.50
N ARG A 73 13.09 0.05 -1.59
CA ARG A 73 12.80 1.15 -0.66
C ARG A 73 13.94 1.25 0.36
N THR A 74 14.59 2.41 0.43
CA THR A 74 15.66 2.66 1.40
C THR A 74 15.10 2.82 2.81
N GLN A 75 15.83 2.35 3.83
CA GLN A 75 15.43 2.50 5.23
C GLN A 75 15.32 3.97 5.64
N VAL A 76 16.25 4.80 5.14
CA VAL A 76 16.21 6.25 5.30
C VAL A 76 15.72 6.84 3.98
N HIS A 77 14.56 7.49 4.04
CA HIS A 77 13.98 8.22 2.92
C HIS A 77 13.20 9.43 3.46
N GLU A 78 13.10 10.47 2.65
CA GLU A 78 12.28 11.63 2.98
C GLU A 78 10.79 11.26 2.95
N LYS A 79 10.02 11.84 3.86
CA LYS A 79 8.57 11.69 3.86
C LYS A 79 8.05 12.26 2.53
N TRP A 80 7.19 11.49 1.84
CA TRP A 80 6.62 11.81 0.52
C TRP A 80 7.54 11.63 -0.70
N ALA A 81 8.79 11.19 -0.51
CA ALA A 81 9.66 10.89 -1.64
C ALA A 81 9.05 9.80 -2.55
N PRO A 82 9.33 9.84 -3.88
CA PRO A 82 8.95 8.77 -4.79
C PRO A 82 9.46 7.41 -4.31
N ARG A 83 8.61 6.40 -4.41
CA ARG A 83 8.89 5.04 -3.96
C ARG A 83 8.45 4.03 -5.00
N VAL A 84 9.14 2.90 -5.06
CA VAL A 84 8.86 1.87 -6.06
C VAL A 84 7.50 1.21 -5.81
N ILE A 85 7.16 1.00 -4.54
CA ILE A 85 5.87 0.50 -4.08
C ILE A 85 5.57 1.02 -2.67
N ASP A 86 4.28 1.12 -2.34
CA ASP A 86 3.76 1.42 -1.02
C ASP A 86 2.64 0.42 -0.71
N LEU A 87 2.73 -0.24 0.42
CA LEU A 87 1.77 -1.28 0.82
C LEU A 87 1.13 -0.89 2.15
N ASP A 88 -0.17 -0.62 2.10
CA ASP A 88 -0.98 -0.23 3.27
C ASP A 88 -2.07 -1.24 3.57
N ILE A 89 -2.37 -1.41 4.85
CA ILE A 89 -3.59 -2.11 5.30
C ILE A 89 -4.69 -1.06 5.40
N LEU A 90 -5.70 -1.17 4.54
CA LEU A 90 -6.83 -0.23 4.51
C LEU A 90 -7.91 -0.58 5.53
N LEU A 91 -8.29 -1.86 5.56
CA LEU A 91 -9.37 -2.42 6.37
C LEU A 91 -8.99 -3.84 6.83
N TRP A 92 -9.62 -4.29 7.91
CA TRP A 92 -9.47 -5.66 8.42
C TRP A 92 -10.77 -6.11 9.09
N ASP A 93 -11.67 -6.73 8.33
CA ASP A 93 -13.02 -7.09 8.79
C ASP A 93 -13.67 -5.93 9.60
N ASN A 94 -14.09 -6.21 10.84
CA ASN A 94 -14.65 -5.24 11.78
C ASN A 94 -13.63 -4.75 12.84
N LEU A 95 -12.33 -5.00 12.62
CA LEU A 95 -11.28 -4.64 13.57
C LEU A 95 -11.09 -3.12 13.61
N ILE A 96 -11.13 -2.57 14.83
CA ILE A 96 -10.65 -1.22 15.12
C ILE A 96 -9.35 -1.37 15.90
N LEU A 97 -8.26 -0.88 15.32
CA LEU A 97 -6.92 -0.95 15.89
C LEU A 97 -6.30 0.44 15.90
N ASN A 98 -5.73 0.84 17.03
CA ASN A 98 -4.97 2.08 17.14
C ASN A 98 -3.71 1.84 17.96
N THR A 99 -2.61 1.56 17.27
CA THR A 99 -1.29 1.40 17.87
C THR A 99 -0.34 2.47 17.33
N PRO A 100 0.83 2.70 17.95
CA PRO A 100 1.83 3.64 17.42
C PRO A 100 2.33 3.31 16.01
N TYR A 101 2.11 2.08 15.52
CA TYR A 101 2.68 1.60 14.25
C TYR A 101 1.62 1.20 13.21
N LEU A 102 0.37 0.98 13.63
CA LEU A 102 -0.72 0.52 12.78
C LEU A 102 -2.06 1.03 13.29
N THR A 103 -2.81 1.68 12.40
CA THR A 103 -4.16 2.14 12.63
C THR A 103 -5.09 1.52 11.59
N ILE A 104 -6.18 0.89 12.05
CA ILE A 104 -7.21 0.26 11.21
C ILE A 104 -8.58 0.72 11.70
N PRO A 105 -9.49 1.21 10.83
CA PRO A 105 -9.28 1.54 9.41
C PRO A 105 -8.14 2.54 9.18
N HIS A 106 -7.55 2.52 7.99
CA HIS A 106 -6.49 3.47 7.65
C HIS A 106 -7.01 4.92 7.80
N PRO A 107 -6.30 5.84 8.49
CA PRO A 107 -6.82 7.16 8.83
C PRO A 107 -7.16 8.01 7.58
N GLU A 108 -6.33 7.91 6.55
CA GLU A 108 -6.54 8.60 5.26
C GLU A 108 -7.46 7.84 4.29
N LEU A 109 -8.19 6.80 4.72
CA LEU A 109 -9.04 6.01 3.82
C LEU A 109 -10.02 6.91 3.05
N MET A 110 -10.70 7.83 3.73
CA MET A 110 -11.66 8.75 3.10
C MET A 110 -11.00 9.87 2.28
N ASN A 111 -9.70 10.10 2.48
CA ASN A 111 -8.96 11.17 1.82
C ASN A 111 -8.19 10.67 0.58
N ARG A 112 -8.20 9.37 0.29
CA ARG A 112 -7.56 8.77 -0.89
C ARG A 112 -8.53 8.87 -2.08
N PRO A 113 -8.36 9.85 -3.00
CA PRO A 113 -9.36 10.13 -4.03
C PRO A 113 -9.50 8.97 -5.03
N PHE A 114 -8.45 8.17 -5.19
CA PHE A 114 -8.52 6.98 -6.02
C PHE A 114 -9.54 5.98 -5.45
N LEU A 115 -9.70 5.84 -4.14
CA LEU A 115 -10.70 4.94 -3.53
C LEU A 115 -12.14 5.35 -3.84
N LEU A 116 -12.41 6.62 -4.18
CA LEU A 116 -13.76 7.09 -4.54
C LEU A 116 -14.21 6.62 -5.92
N HIS A 117 -13.27 6.18 -6.76
CA HIS A 117 -13.52 5.69 -8.11
C HIS A 117 -13.37 4.16 -8.21
N LEU A 118 -13.10 3.48 -7.10
CA LEU A 118 -12.98 2.01 -7.00
C LEU A 118 -14.26 1.44 -6.37
#